data_AF-A0A7J4UMC9-F1
#
_entry.id   AF-A0A7J4UMC9-F1
#
_cell.length_a   1.000
_cell.length_b   1.000
_cell.length_c   1.000
_cell.angle_alpha   90.00
_cell.angle_beta   90.00
_cell.angle_gamma   90.00
#
_symmetry.space_group_name_H-M   'P 1'
#
loop_
_entity.id
_entity.type
_entity.pdbx_description
1 polymer ?
#
loop_
_entity_poly.entity_id
_entity_poly.type
_entity_poly.pdbx_seq_one_letter_code
_entity_poly.pdbx_strand_id
1 'polypeptide(L)'
;MARQIRTVLTNFSAGELNPLLTARTDAKAYFDGAKQCRNWYLLDEGGVMRRPGTTYTATFGTRETRIVPFIFSNDEVAIFALSNNRLDVYNSSGTAIQANITSNCNWTTAQLFDLNLAQFGDTVIVCHRDNAIRKIIRASASSFSVSALSFSTHSSGYPRYQPYYKYEDDSVTLTPAATTGSGVNVTASSAIFDSDANWVGKTLRIGGKEIDITARTNTTVVVVTVRETLASTSANSDWDETLYSVHRGFPQAVSFHDNRLWFGGNPSKPSSVVASQIGEYFNFNLGTGLASEAIDVAIAGDRVNE
;
A
#
# COMPACT_ATOMS: atom_id res chain seq x y z
N MET A 1 3.29 -65.44 31.71
CA MET A 1 3.76 -64.11 31.28
C MET A 1 2.81 -63.59 30.22
N ALA A 2 2.18 -62.43 30.42
CA ALA A 2 1.30 -61.85 29.40
C ALA A 2 2.10 -61.46 28.16
N ARG A 3 1.68 -61.93 26.98
CA ARG A 3 2.31 -61.63 25.69
C ARG A 3 1.99 -60.18 25.32
N GLN A 4 3.01 -59.33 25.23
CA GLN A 4 2.85 -57.95 24.78
C GLN A 4 2.42 -57.96 23.31
N ILE A 5 1.19 -57.52 23.02
CA ILE A 5 0.68 -57.34 21.66
C ILE A 5 1.27 -56.03 21.12
N ARG A 6 2.05 -56.11 20.03
CA ARG A 6 2.48 -54.94 19.28
C ARG A 6 1.40 -54.61 18.26
N THR A 7 0.61 -53.58 18.52
CA THR A 7 -0.33 -53.02 17.55
C THR A 7 0.46 -52.16 16.57
N VAL A 8 0.44 -52.52 15.29
CA VAL A 8 1.02 -51.71 14.21
C VAL A 8 -0.05 -50.72 13.75
N LEU A 9 0.25 -49.43 13.85
CA LEU A 9 -0.57 -48.37 13.26
C LEU A 9 -0.05 -48.11 11.85
N THR A 10 -0.92 -48.26 10.85
CA THR A 10 -0.56 -48.19 9.43
C THR A 10 -1.07 -46.93 8.75
N ASN A 11 -1.90 -46.13 9.41
CA ASN A 11 -2.55 -44.97 8.83
C ASN A 11 -2.50 -43.76 9.77
N PHE A 12 -2.14 -42.62 9.22
CA PHE A 12 -2.04 -41.33 9.87
C PHE A 12 -2.73 -40.22 9.06
N SER A 13 -3.51 -40.57 8.02
CA SER A 13 -4.15 -39.62 7.09
C SER A 13 -4.99 -38.52 7.76
N ALA A 14 -5.45 -38.70 9.00
CA ALA A 14 -6.19 -37.68 9.76
C ALA A 14 -5.29 -36.62 10.42
N GLY A 15 -3.96 -36.76 10.35
CA GLY A 15 -3.01 -35.78 10.84
C GLY A 15 -2.94 -35.67 12.37
N GLU A 16 -2.59 -34.47 12.86
CA GLU A 16 -2.62 -34.16 14.29
C GLU A 16 -4.05 -33.92 14.75
N LEU A 17 -4.53 -34.75 15.68
CA LEU A 17 -5.90 -34.69 16.16
C LEU A 17 -6.10 -33.53 17.13
N ASN A 18 -7.24 -32.84 16.98
CA ASN A 18 -7.70 -31.88 17.98
C ASN A 18 -7.80 -32.58 19.36
N PRO A 19 -7.36 -31.97 20.47
CA PRO A 19 -7.47 -32.55 21.81
C PRO A 19 -8.86 -33.12 22.16
N LEU A 20 -9.94 -32.52 21.67
CA LEU A 20 -11.33 -32.99 21.89
C LEU A 20 -11.65 -34.32 21.20
N LEU A 21 -10.90 -34.71 20.18
CA LEU A 21 -11.05 -36.00 19.48
C LEU A 21 -10.33 -37.15 20.19
N THR A 22 -9.49 -36.86 21.21
CA THR A 22 -8.70 -37.89 21.92
C THR A 22 -9.54 -38.91 22.68
N ALA A 23 -10.81 -38.61 22.97
CA ALA A 23 -11.72 -39.53 23.66
C ALA A 23 -12.73 -40.20 22.71
N ARG A 24 -12.80 -39.76 21.45
CA ARG A 24 -13.77 -40.23 20.45
C ARG A 24 -13.30 -41.53 19.80
N THR A 25 -13.22 -42.59 20.60
CA THR A 25 -12.87 -43.96 20.15
C THR A 25 -13.84 -44.54 19.13
N ASP A 26 -14.98 -43.90 18.90
CA ASP A 26 -15.97 -44.21 17.87
C ASP A 26 -15.66 -43.57 16.50
N ALA A 27 -14.89 -42.47 16.48
CA ALA A 27 -14.62 -41.73 15.25
C ALA A 27 -13.47 -42.37 14.47
N LYS A 28 -13.64 -42.54 13.15
CA LYS A 28 -12.58 -43.09 12.27
C LYS A 28 -11.26 -42.31 12.38
N ALA A 29 -11.34 -40.98 12.48
CA ALA A 29 -10.18 -40.10 12.65
C ALA A 29 -9.34 -40.42 13.89
N TYR A 30 -9.93 -40.99 14.94
CA TYR A 30 -9.20 -41.40 16.14
C TYR A 30 -8.17 -42.50 15.87
N PHE A 31 -8.49 -43.42 14.96
CA PHE A 31 -7.61 -44.54 14.59
C PHE A 31 -6.62 -44.18 13.47
N ASP A 32 -6.98 -43.22 12.62
CA ASP A 32 -6.19 -42.79 11.47
C ASP A 32 -5.35 -41.53 11.76
N GLY A 33 -5.23 -41.10 13.02
CA GLY A 33 -4.58 -39.86 13.39
C GLY A 33 -3.55 -40.04 14.50
N ALA A 34 -2.76 -39.00 14.74
CA ALA A 34 -1.79 -38.95 15.83
C ALA A 34 -2.18 -37.88 16.85
N LYS A 35 -1.93 -38.15 18.13
CA LYS A 35 -2.07 -37.14 19.19
C LYS A 35 -1.14 -35.93 18.97
N GLN A 36 0.04 -36.16 18.39
CA GLN A 36 1.01 -35.13 18.02
C GLN A 36 1.71 -35.57 16.73
N CYS A 37 1.78 -34.68 15.73
CA CYS A 37 2.37 -34.97 14.42
C CYS A 37 3.34 -33.85 13.99
N ARG A 38 4.38 -33.61 14.81
CA ARG A 38 5.32 -32.51 14.59
C ARG A 38 6.48 -32.90 13.67
N ASN A 39 6.76 -32.06 12.67
CA ASN A 39 7.84 -32.28 11.68
C ASN A 39 7.69 -33.56 10.84
N TRP A 40 6.46 -34.02 10.64
CA TRP A 40 6.09 -35.08 9.73
C TRP A 40 5.34 -34.52 8.52
N TYR A 41 5.45 -35.20 7.39
CA TYR A 41 4.67 -34.99 6.20
C TYR A 41 3.77 -36.21 6.02
N LEU A 42 2.47 -35.95 5.84
CA LEU A 42 1.45 -36.96 5.62
C LEU A 42 1.52 -37.42 4.18
N LEU A 43 1.61 -38.73 3.98
CA LEU A 43 1.56 -39.33 2.65
C LEU A 43 0.11 -39.69 2.32
N ASP A 44 -0.26 -39.59 1.04
CA ASP A 44 -1.61 -39.91 0.57
C ASP A 44 -1.93 -41.40 0.75
N GLU A 45 -0.91 -42.26 0.78
CA GLU A 45 -1.04 -43.70 1.09
C GLU A 45 -1.31 -43.99 2.58
N GLY A 46 -1.43 -42.96 3.42
CA GLY A 46 -1.72 -43.05 4.85
C GLY A 46 -0.48 -43.13 5.74
N GLY A 47 0.70 -43.30 5.17
CA GLY A 47 1.96 -43.26 5.89
C GLY A 47 2.35 -41.85 6.35
N VAL A 48 3.44 -41.77 7.12
CA VAL A 48 4.12 -40.51 7.41
C VAL A 48 5.58 -40.63 7.03
N MET A 49 6.14 -39.57 6.47
CA MET A 49 7.58 -39.39 6.31
C MET A 49 8.04 -38.18 7.09
N ARG A 50 9.34 -38.10 7.38
CA ARG A 50 9.90 -36.87 7.97
C ARG A 50 9.65 -35.73 6.99
N ARG A 51 9.27 -34.55 7.51
CA ARG A 51 9.14 -33.34 6.68
C ARG A 51 10.46 -33.15 5.90
N PRO A 52 10.40 -32.93 4.58
CA PRO A 52 11.58 -32.60 3.81
C PRO A 52 12.37 -31.48 4.48
N GLY A 53 13.70 -31.63 4.54
CA GLY A 53 14.57 -30.62 5.11
C GLY A 53 14.51 -29.32 4.31
N THR A 54 14.92 -28.23 4.95
CA THR A 54 15.15 -26.95 4.27
C THR A 54 16.59 -26.90 3.80
N THR A 55 16.82 -26.47 2.56
CA THR A 55 18.17 -26.17 2.07
C THR A 55 18.53 -24.73 2.41
N TYR A 56 19.74 -24.50 2.93
CA TYR A 56 20.27 -23.16 3.10
C TYR A 56 20.56 -22.54 1.73
N THR A 57 20.03 -21.33 1.50
CA THR A 57 20.24 -20.63 0.23
C THR A 57 21.12 -19.40 0.42
N ALA A 58 20.73 -18.50 1.32
CA ALA A 58 21.46 -17.27 1.58
C ALA A 58 21.18 -16.74 2.99
N THR A 59 22.09 -15.88 3.47
CA THR A 59 21.92 -15.08 4.67
C THR A 59 21.69 -13.63 4.27
N PHE A 60 20.67 -12.99 4.83
CA PHE A 60 20.44 -11.56 4.64
C PHE A 60 21.44 -10.73 5.45
N GLY A 61 21.83 -9.56 4.95
CA GLY A 61 22.75 -8.66 5.65
C GLY A 61 22.18 -8.04 6.93
N THR A 62 20.86 -8.15 7.14
CA THR A 62 20.13 -7.59 8.27
C THR A 62 19.29 -8.66 8.96
N ARG A 63 19.11 -8.56 10.28
CA ARG A 63 18.39 -9.57 11.07
C ARG A 63 16.89 -9.60 10.80
N GLU A 64 16.28 -8.43 10.64
CA GLU A 64 14.83 -8.29 10.45
C GLU A 64 14.57 -7.91 9.00
N THR A 65 13.94 -8.83 8.27
CA THR A 65 13.75 -8.74 6.82
C THR A 65 12.44 -9.42 6.45
N ARG A 66 11.59 -8.72 5.69
CA ARG A 66 10.42 -9.31 5.05
C ARG A 66 10.78 -9.69 3.64
N ILE A 67 10.52 -10.95 3.28
CA ILE A 67 10.66 -11.42 1.91
C ILE A 67 9.32 -11.35 1.18
N VAL A 68 9.34 -10.88 -0.06
CA VAL A 68 8.17 -10.81 -0.94
C VAL A 68 8.57 -11.32 -2.32
N PRO A 69 7.79 -12.24 -2.92
CA PRO A 69 8.08 -12.70 -4.28
C PRO A 69 7.76 -11.59 -5.29
N PHE A 70 8.60 -11.48 -6.32
CA PHE A 70 8.35 -10.69 -7.52
C PHE A 70 8.37 -11.63 -8.72
N ILE A 71 7.28 -11.70 -9.47
CA ILE A 71 7.12 -12.64 -10.57
C ILE A 71 6.83 -11.84 -11.83
N PHE A 72 7.84 -11.65 -12.70
CA PHE A 72 7.63 -10.98 -13.98
C PHE A 72 7.09 -11.97 -15.03
N SER A 73 7.66 -13.17 -15.07
CA SER A 73 7.20 -14.28 -15.91
C SER A 73 7.58 -15.62 -15.26
N ASN A 74 7.21 -16.74 -15.87
CA ASN A 74 7.59 -18.07 -15.37
C ASN A 74 9.12 -18.27 -15.31
N ASP A 75 9.86 -17.62 -16.20
CA ASP A 75 11.33 -17.75 -16.29
C ASP A 75 12.05 -16.64 -15.52
N GLU A 76 11.32 -15.60 -15.12
CA GLU A 76 11.91 -14.45 -14.47
C GLU A 76 11.20 -14.13 -13.14
N VAL A 77 11.80 -14.68 -12.09
CA VAL A 77 11.35 -14.55 -10.71
C VAL A 77 12.48 -13.98 -9.86
N ALA A 78 12.14 -13.02 -9.01
CA ALA A 78 13.03 -12.46 -8.02
C ALA A 78 12.38 -12.50 -6.63
N ILE A 79 13.20 -12.35 -5.60
CA ILE A 79 12.79 -12.24 -4.21
C ILE A 79 13.24 -10.88 -3.71
N PHE A 80 12.28 -10.05 -3.32
CA PHE A 80 12.54 -8.79 -2.64
C PHE A 80 12.74 -9.07 -1.16
N ALA A 81 13.86 -8.63 -0.61
CA ALA A 81 14.18 -8.65 0.79
C ALA A 81 14.14 -7.20 1.31
N LEU A 82 13.03 -6.85 1.96
CA LEU A 82 12.82 -5.53 2.54
C LEU A 82 13.36 -5.51 3.97
N SER A 83 14.29 -4.61 4.23
CA SER A 83 14.87 -4.35 5.55
C SER A 83 14.81 -2.85 5.85
N ASN A 84 15.27 -2.43 7.04
CA ASN A 84 15.15 -1.04 7.49
C ASN A 84 15.76 -0.04 6.48
N ASN A 85 14.91 0.76 5.84
CA ASN A 85 15.27 1.72 4.79
C ASN A 85 16.13 1.11 3.66
N ARG A 86 15.89 -0.17 3.33
CA ARG A 86 16.70 -0.91 2.37
C ARG A 86 15.89 -1.99 1.64
N LEU A 87 16.20 -2.15 0.36
CA LEU A 87 15.77 -3.26 -0.49
C LEU A 87 17.00 -4.01 -1.03
N ASP A 88 16.96 -5.32 -0.91
CA ASP A 88 17.85 -6.24 -1.62
C ASP A 88 17.00 -7.14 -2.53
N VAL A 89 17.54 -7.50 -3.69
CA VAL A 89 16.86 -8.34 -4.68
C VAL A 89 17.71 -9.57 -4.95
N TYR A 90 17.10 -10.74 -4.81
CA TYR A 90 17.72 -12.04 -4.99
C TYR A 90 17.03 -12.81 -6.11
N ASN A 91 17.74 -13.74 -6.75
CA ASN A 91 17.13 -14.73 -7.63
C ASN A 91 16.54 -15.90 -6.82
N SER A 92 15.86 -16.83 -7.50
CA SER A 92 15.28 -18.03 -6.89
C SER A 92 16.32 -18.96 -6.22
N SER A 93 17.58 -18.89 -6.66
CA SER A 93 18.71 -19.61 -6.06
C SER A 93 19.38 -18.84 -4.91
N GLY A 94 18.80 -17.71 -4.46
CA GLY A 94 19.29 -16.86 -3.37
C GLY A 94 20.62 -16.14 -3.64
N THR A 95 21.03 -16.03 -4.89
CA THR A 95 22.11 -15.12 -5.28
C THR A 95 21.55 -13.70 -5.35
N ALA A 96 22.25 -12.73 -4.76
CA ALA A 96 21.86 -11.32 -4.86
C ALA A 96 22.03 -10.84 -6.31
N ILE A 97 20.92 -10.40 -6.91
CA ILE A 97 20.88 -9.75 -8.22
C ILE A 97 21.32 -8.30 -8.07
N GLN A 98 20.78 -7.62 -7.05
CA GLN A 98 21.13 -6.26 -6.70
C GLN A 98 20.95 -6.08 -5.20
N ALA A 99 21.94 -5.51 -4.54
CA ALA A 99 21.94 -5.33 -3.10
C ALA A 99 22.05 -3.85 -2.73
N ASN A 100 21.67 -3.53 -1.50
CA ASN A 100 21.86 -2.24 -0.85
C ASN A 100 21.18 -1.06 -1.57
N ILE A 101 19.96 -1.28 -2.08
CA ILE A 101 19.14 -0.19 -2.59
C ILE A 101 18.56 0.55 -1.39
N THR A 102 19.01 1.78 -1.15
CA THR A 102 18.57 2.62 -0.01
C THR A 102 17.85 3.90 -0.43
N SER A 103 18.08 4.35 -1.66
CA SER A 103 17.41 5.52 -2.22
C SER A 103 15.89 5.34 -2.22
N ASN A 104 15.14 6.31 -1.69
CA ASN A 104 13.67 6.31 -1.56
C ASN A 104 13.05 5.16 -0.75
N CYS A 105 13.84 4.27 -0.14
CA CYS A 105 13.33 3.27 0.78
C CYS A 105 12.96 3.98 2.09
N ASN A 106 11.66 4.06 2.39
CA ASN A 106 11.13 4.85 3.50
C ASN A 106 10.36 4.01 4.53
N TRP A 107 10.58 2.71 4.55
CA TRP A 107 9.98 1.80 5.54
C TRP A 107 10.98 1.47 6.64
N THR A 108 10.50 1.46 7.87
CA THR A 108 11.29 1.10 9.04
C THR A 108 11.15 -0.37 9.38
N THR A 109 12.03 -0.87 10.25
CA THR A 109 11.96 -2.26 10.78
C THR A 109 10.59 -2.61 11.36
N ALA A 110 9.97 -1.71 12.11
CA ALA A 110 8.68 -1.93 12.75
C ALA A 110 7.54 -2.06 11.74
N GLN A 111 7.66 -1.41 10.58
CA GLN A 111 6.62 -1.35 9.55
C GLN A 111 6.70 -2.51 8.56
N LEU A 112 7.79 -3.31 8.56
CA LEU A 112 8.05 -4.29 7.50
C LEU A 112 6.88 -5.23 7.25
N PHE A 113 6.26 -5.76 8.31
CA PHE A 113 5.16 -6.73 8.20
C PHE A 113 3.78 -6.08 7.96
N ASP A 114 3.70 -4.76 8.09
CA ASP A 114 2.49 -3.97 7.83
C ASP A 114 2.46 -3.34 6.42
N LEU A 115 3.57 -3.44 5.67
CA LEU A 115 3.61 -2.99 4.27
C LEU A 115 2.60 -3.79 3.42
N ASN A 116 1.84 -3.08 2.59
CA ASN A 116 1.05 -3.71 1.52
C ASN A 116 1.71 -3.45 0.18
N LEU A 117 1.72 -4.49 -0.66
CA LEU A 117 2.36 -4.46 -1.96
C LEU A 117 1.40 -4.97 -3.03
N ALA A 118 1.41 -4.32 -4.19
CA ALA A 118 0.72 -4.78 -5.38
C ALA A 118 1.66 -4.68 -6.58
N GLN A 119 1.73 -5.74 -7.37
CA GLN A 119 2.55 -5.81 -8.57
C GLN A 119 1.69 -5.73 -9.83
N PHE A 120 2.15 -4.98 -10.82
CA PHE A 120 1.69 -5.06 -12.20
C PHE A 120 2.89 -4.93 -13.14
N GLY A 121 3.16 -5.98 -13.93
CA GLY A 121 4.32 -6.05 -14.81
C GLY A 121 5.62 -5.79 -14.06
N ASP A 122 6.38 -4.78 -14.52
CA ASP A 122 7.67 -4.36 -13.95
C ASP A 122 7.56 -3.49 -12.69
N THR A 123 6.35 -3.13 -12.28
CA THR A 123 6.12 -2.15 -11.22
C THR A 123 5.50 -2.80 -9.99
N VAL A 124 6.07 -2.53 -8.82
CA VAL A 124 5.48 -2.85 -7.52
C VAL A 124 5.20 -1.56 -6.76
N ILE A 125 3.97 -1.39 -6.30
CA ILE A 125 3.55 -0.29 -5.45
C ILE A 125 3.65 -0.75 -4.00
N VAL A 126 4.24 0.08 -3.14
CA VAL A 126 4.42 -0.18 -1.71
C VAL A 126 3.68 0.90 -0.93
N CYS A 127 2.76 0.47 -0.07
CA CYS A 127 1.88 1.32 0.71
C CYS A 127 2.02 1.03 2.21
N HIS A 128 1.94 2.10 3.01
CA HIS A 128 1.90 2.08 4.46
C HIS A 128 1.29 3.40 4.94
N ARG A 129 0.49 3.36 6.02
CA ARG A 129 -0.32 4.50 6.46
C ARG A 129 0.47 5.77 6.80
N ASP A 130 1.70 5.61 7.30
CA ASP A 130 2.56 6.72 7.74
C ASP A 130 3.60 7.14 6.69
N ASN A 131 3.72 6.39 5.59
CA ASN A 131 4.81 6.56 4.63
C ASN A 131 4.27 6.98 3.27
N ALA A 132 4.90 7.98 2.66
CA ALA A 132 4.62 8.31 1.27
C ALA A 132 4.77 7.09 0.36
N ILE A 133 3.82 6.93 -0.57
CA ILE A 133 3.73 5.76 -1.45
C ILE A 133 5.02 5.62 -2.27
N ARG A 134 5.56 4.40 -2.31
CA ARG A 134 6.77 4.08 -3.08
C ARG A 134 6.45 3.16 -4.24
N LYS A 135 7.30 3.27 -5.25
CA LYS A 135 7.27 2.45 -6.44
C LYS A 135 8.63 1.78 -6.60
N ILE A 136 8.64 0.44 -6.63
CA ILE A 136 9.79 -0.35 -7.02
C ILE A 136 9.64 -0.65 -8.52
N ILE A 137 10.63 -0.30 -9.33
CA ILE A 137 10.64 -0.51 -10.78
C ILE A 137 11.76 -1.48 -11.12
N ARG A 138 11.41 -2.53 -11.85
CA ARG A 138 12.36 -3.36 -12.59
C ARG A 138 12.65 -2.70 -13.94
N ALA A 139 13.86 -2.17 -14.13
CA ALA A 139 14.31 -1.65 -15.42
C ALA A 139 14.88 -2.76 -16.32
N SER A 140 15.42 -3.83 -15.72
CA SER A 140 15.86 -5.05 -16.39
C SER A 140 15.95 -6.20 -15.38
N ALA A 141 16.26 -7.41 -15.84
CA ALA A 141 16.43 -8.58 -14.98
C ALA A 141 17.47 -8.42 -13.87
N SER A 142 18.39 -7.46 -14.03
CA SER A 142 19.44 -7.18 -13.07
C SER A 142 19.41 -5.74 -12.56
N SER A 143 18.35 -4.98 -12.81
CA SER A 143 18.27 -3.57 -12.43
C SER A 143 16.90 -3.22 -11.83
N PHE A 144 16.95 -2.88 -10.55
CA PHE A 144 15.81 -2.48 -9.74
C PHE A 144 16.09 -1.13 -9.09
N SER A 145 15.05 -0.33 -8.94
CA SER A 145 15.15 0.97 -8.26
C SER A 145 13.87 1.27 -7.49
N VAL A 146 13.99 2.12 -6.48
CA VAL A 146 12.85 2.62 -5.70
C VAL A 146 12.71 4.12 -5.94
N SER A 147 11.50 4.57 -6.23
CA SER A 147 11.14 5.97 -6.39
C SER A 147 9.92 6.32 -5.55
N ALA A 148 9.70 7.62 -5.30
CA ALA A 148 8.36 8.08 -4.91
C ALA A 148 7.34 7.76 -6.01
N LEU A 149 6.08 7.53 -5.64
CA LEU A 149 4.99 7.52 -6.60
C LEU A 149 4.73 8.94 -7.10
N SER A 150 4.72 9.11 -8.42
CA SER A 150 4.25 10.34 -9.06
C SER A 150 2.96 10.02 -9.81
N PHE A 151 1.92 10.82 -9.57
CA PHE A 151 0.69 10.76 -10.34
C PHE A 151 0.91 11.31 -11.75
N SER A 152 0.15 10.82 -12.70
CA SER A 152 0.14 11.34 -14.07
C SER A 152 -0.25 12.82 -14.04
N THR A 153 0.31 13.60 -14.97
CA THR A 153 -0.01 15.02 -15.11
C THR A 153 -0.43 15.30 -16.54
N HIS A 154 -1.23 16.33 -16.73
CA HIS A 154 -1.49 16.84 -18.07
C HIS A 154 -0.17 17.28 -18.75
N SER A 155 -0.13 17.28 -20.08
CA SER A 155 1.08 17.59 -20.87
C SER A 155 1.63 19.01 -20.66
N SER A 156 0.78 19.95 -20.24
CA SER A 156 1.17 21.31 -19.83
C SER A 156 1.83 21.37 -18.44
N GLY A 157 1.91 20.24 -17.74
CA GLY A 157 2.37 20.13 -16.35
C GLY A 157 1.23 20.19 -15.31
N TYR A 158 0.03 20.65 -15.69
CA TYR A 158 -1.12 20.82 -14.79
C TYR A 158 -2.46 20.57 -15.50
N PRO A 159 -3.46 19.99 -14.81
CA PRO A 159 -3.39 19.53 -13.41
C PRO A 159 -2.63 18.21 -13.25
N ARG A 160 -2.23 17.90 -12.02
CA ARG A 160 -1.84 16.58 -11.54
C ARG A 160 -3.10 15.75 -11.32
N TYR A 161 -3.14 14.56 -11.89
CA TYR A 161 -4.23 13.61 -11.75
C TYR A 161 -4.10 12.77 -10.48
N GLN A 162 -3.88 13.44 -9.36
CA GLN A 162 -3.88 12.84 -8.03
C GLN A 162 -5.28 12.96 -7.41
N PRO A 163 -5.62 12.13 -6.41
CA PRO A 163 -6.90 12.25 -5.73
C PRO A 163 -6.92 13.47 -4.78
N TYR A 164 -8.10 14.08 -4.67
CA TYR A 164 -8.36 15.27 -3.85
C TYR A 164 -9.58 15.05 -2.95
N TYR A 165 -9.59 15.74 -1.81
CA TYR A 165 -10.72 15.72 -0.89
C TYR A 165 -10.72 16.97 -0.01
N LYS A 166 -11.91 17.48 0.31
CA LYS A 166 -12.09 18.55 1.29
C LYS A 166 -12.31 17.94 2.68
N TYR A 167 -11.32 18.05 3.55
CA TYR A 167 -11.40 17.56 4.93
C TYR A 167 -12.07 18.54 5.90
N GLU A 168 -12.09 19.81 5.53
CA GLU A 168 -12.70 20.88 6.33
C GLU A 168 -14.21 20.97 6.05
N ASP A 169 -14.94 21.65 6.93
CA ASP A 169 -16.38 21.87 6.78
C ASP A 169 -16.71 22.54 5.43
N ASP A 170 -17.85 22.17 4.83
CA ASP A 170 -18.31 22.67 3.54
C ASP A 170 -18.41 24.20 3.51
N SER A 171 -18.70 24.84 4.65
CA SER A 171 -18.79 26.30 4.79
C SER A 171 -17.43 27.02 4.79
N VAL A 172 -16.31 26.32 4.97
CA VAL A 172 -14.98 26.93 4.91
C VAL A 172 -14.68 27.32 3.47
N THR A 173 -14.27 28.58 3.27
CA THR A 173 -13.97 29.16 1.96
C THR A 173 -12.51 29.59 1.87
N LEU A 174 -11.94 29.55 0.67
CA LEU A 174 -10.65 30.15 0.36
C LEU A 174 -10.84 31.38 -0.53
N THR A 175 -10.15 32.46 -0.18
CA THR A 175 -10.18 33.74 -0.90
C THR A 175 -8.77 34.07 -1.40
N PRO A 176 -8.48 33.93 -2.70
CA PRO A 176 -7.19 34.26 -3.27
C PRO A 176 -7.07 35.78 -3.52
N ALA A 177 -5.92 36.36 -3.20
CA ALA A 177 -5.65 37.79 -3.42
C ALA A 177 -5.43 38.14 -4.92
N ALA A 178 -5.10 37.16 -5.75
CA ALA A 178 -4.93 37.30 -7.19
C ALA A 178 -5.27 35.99 -7.91
N THR A 179 -5.61 36.05 -9.20
CA THR A 179 -5.98 34.87 -10.00
C THR A 179 -4.81 34.19 -10.71
N THR A 180 -3.62 34.80 -10.68
CA THR A 180 -2.39 34.29 -11.32
C THR A 180 -1.14 34.76 -10.58
N GLY A 181 -0.02 34.07 -10.78
CA GLY A 181 1.30 34.48 -10.31
C GLY A 181 1.82 33.66 -9.13
N SER A 182 3.03 34.00 -8.69
CA SER A 182 3.70 33.43 -7.52
C SER A 182 3.65 34.40 -6.34
N GLY A 183 3.59 33.87 -5.11
CA GLY A 183 3.56 34.71 -3.93
C GLY A 183 2.17 35.28 -3.61
N VAL A 184 1.12 34.64 -4.11
CA VAL A 184 -0.26 35.07 -3.90
C VAL A 184 -0.72 34.62 -2.52
N ASN A 185 -1.28 35.55 -1.73
CA ASN A 185 -1.91 35.17 -0.47
C ASN A 185 -3.27 34.53 -0.72
N VAL A 186 -3.54 33.41 -0.06
CA VAL A 186 -4.85 32.78 0.00
C VAL A 186 -5.30 32.79 1.45
N THR A 187 -6.47 33.37 1.70
CA THR A 187 -7.04 33.52 3.04
C THR A 187 -8.21 32.55 3.21
N ALA A 188 -8.13 31.69 4.22
CA ALA A 188 -9.23 30.83 4.65
C ALA A 188 -10.19 31.59 5.58
N SER A 189 -11.49 31.28 5.52
CA SER A 189 -12.49 31.84 6.43
C SER A 189 -12.42 31.30 7.87
N SER A 190 -11.60 30.26 8.10
CA SER A 190 -11.35 29.65 9.41
C SER A 190 -9.87 29.30 9.56
N ALA A 191 -9.43 29.03 10.80
CA ALA A 191 -8.06 28.78 11.19
C ALA A 191 -7.58 27.34 10.85
N ILE A 192 -7.61 26.97 9.56
CA ILE A 192 -7.31 25.60 9.08
C ILE A 192 -5.82 25.31 8.90
N PHE A 193 -4.99 26.34 8.71
CA PHE A 193 -3.57 26.19 8.43
C PHE A 193 -2.78 26.06 9.74
N ASP A 194 -2.81 24.90 10.36
CA ASP A 194 -2.25 24.66 11.70
C ASP A 194 -0.72 24.84 11.81
N SER A 195 0.08 24.21 10.94
CA SER A 195 1.55 24.24 11.00
C SER A 195 2.23 24.19 9.62
N ASP A 196 3.47 24.67 9.54
CA ASP A 196 4.21 24.70 8.28
C ASP A 196 4.49 23.28 7.74
N ALA A 197 4.81 22.34 8.63
CA ALA A 197 5.06 20.94 8.28
C ALA A 197 3.86 20.23 7.63
N ASN A 198 2.64 20.71 7.94
CA ASN A 198 1.40 20.11 7.44
C ASN A 198 0.93 20.73 6.12
N TRP A 199 1.34 21.95 5.78
CA TRP A 199 0.77 22.69 4.65
C TRP A 199 1.77 23.13 3.59
N VAL A 200 3.02 23.43 3.96
CA VAL A 200 4.02 23.85 2.98
C VAL A 200 4.37 22.69 2.05
N GLY A 201 4.34 22.95 0.74
CA GLY A 201 4.55 21.94 -0.30
C GLY A 201 3.30 21.14 -0.70
N LYS A 202 2.15 21.35 -0.03
CA LYS A 202 0.88 20.78 -0.47
C LYS A 202 0.31 21.52 -1.68
N THR A 203 -0.52 20.80 -2.42
CA THR A 203 -1.33 21.33 -3.51
C THR A 203 -2.78 21.42 -3.08
N LEU A 204 -3.42 22.55 -3.38
CA LEU A 204 -4.87 22.71 -3.24
C LEU A 204 -5.47 22.91 -4.62
N ARG A 205 -6.78 22.74 -4.74
CA ARG A 205 -7.54 23.27 -5.88
C ARG A 205 -8.61 24.22 -5.38
N ILE A 206 -8.81 25.33 -6.09
CA ILE A 206 -9.92 26.25 -5.88
C ILE A 206 -10.74 26.28 -7.17
N GLY A 207 -11.99 25.86 -7.13
CA GLY A 207 -12.84 25.71 -8.33
C GLY A 207 -12.22 24.78 -9.37
N GLY A 208 -11.60 23.68 -8.92
CA GLY A 208 -10.89 22.72 -9.77
C GLY A 208 -9.55 23.19 -10.34
N LYS A 209 -9.03 24.37 -9.94
CA LYS A 209 -7.76 24.93 -10.43
C LYS A 209 -6.63 24.79 -9.43
N GLU A 210 -5.50 24.23 -9.85
CA GLU A 210 -4.38 23.96 -8.95
C GLU A 210 -3.60 25.20 -8.47
N ILE A 211 -3.27 25.17 -7.18
CA ILE A 211 -2.35 26.08 -6.51
C ILE A 211 -1.39 25.29 -5.62
N ASP A 212 -0.13 25.71 -5.54
CA ASP A 212 0.87 25.10 -4.66
C ASP A 212 1.21 26.01 -3.50
N ILE A 213 1.13 25.51 -2.27
CA ILE A 213 1.50 26.25 -1.07
C ILE A 213 3.03 26.31 -0.96
N THR A 214 3.58 27.51 -1.02
CA THR A 214 5.02 27.76 -0.90
C THR A 214 5.44 28.19 0.49
N ALA A 215 4.56 28.87 1.23
CA ALA A 215 4.79 29.24 2.62
C ALA A 215 3.46 29.37 3.37
N ARG A 216 3.54 29.36 4.70
CA ARG A 216 2.42 29.65 5.58
C ARG A 216 2.72 30.93 6.34
N THR A 217 1.75 31.84 6.38
CA THR A 217 1.89 33.12 7.10
C THR A 217 1.34 33.00 8.51
N ASN A 218 0.16 32.42 8.67
CA ASN A 218 -0.49 32.18 9.95
C ASN A 218 -1.58 31.10 9.79
N THR A 219 -2.46 30.96 10.78
CA THR A 219 -3.52 29.93 10.78
C THR A 219 -4.62 30.11 9.74
N THR A 220 -4.72 31.28 9.12
CA THR A 220 -5.75 31.62 8.12
C THR A 220 -5.16 32.02 6.78
N VAL A 221 -3.84 32.21 6.67
CA VAL A 221 -3.20 32.71 5.44
C VAL A 221 -2.02 31.86 5.05
N VAL A 222 -2.03 31.41 3.80
CA VAL A 222 -0.91 30.76 3.11
C VAL A 222 -0.49 31.56 1.88
N VAL A 223 0.77 31.42 1.50
CA VAL A 223 1.36 31.97 0.28
C VAL A 223 1.43 30.85 -0.75
N VAL A 224 0.94 31.11 -1.96
CA VAL A 224 0.84 30.10 -3.01
C VAL A 224 1.47 30.55 -4.33
N THR A 225 1.80 29.57 -5.16
CA THR A 225 2.00 29.75 -6.60
C THR A 225 0.78 29.22 -7.33
N VAL A 226 0.13 30.10 -8.08
CA VAL A 226 -1.04 29.74 -8.89
C VAL A 226 -0.58 29.03 -10.15
N ARG A 227 -0.99 27.77 -10.33
CA ARG A 227 -0.58 26.92 -11.46
C ARG A 227 -1.54 27.01 -12.62
N GLU A 228 -2.82 27.12 -12.31
CA GLU A 228 -3.88 27.38 -13.27
C GLU A 228 -4.59 28.68 -12.91
N THR A 229 -4.91 29.51 -13.91
CA THR A 229 -5.61 30.78 -13.68
C THR A 229 -6.94 30.53 -12.96
N LEU A 230 -7.10 31.14 -11.78
CA LEU A 230 -8.32 31.04 -10.98
C LEU A 230 -9.45 31.85 -11.60
N ALA A 231 -10.70 31.43 -11.39
CA ALA A 231 -11.86 32.10 -11.97
C ALA A 231 -12.11 33.51 -11.42
N SER A 232 -11.85 33.73 -10.13
CA SER A 232 -12.02 35.03 -9.48
C SER A 232 -11.21 35.13 -8.18
N THR A 233 -11.18 36.32 -7.57
CA THR A 233 -10.66 36.57 -6.23
C THR A 233 -11.73 36.55 -5.13
N SER A 234 -12.96 36.12 -5.47
CA SER A 234 -14.06 35.99 -4.51
C SER A 234 -13.86 34.76 -3.62
N ALA A 235 -14.43 34.79 -2.42
CA ALA A 235 -14.44 33.63 -1.52
C ALA A 235 -15.11 32.43 -2.20
N ASN A 236 -14.43 31.28 -2.22
CA ASN A 236 -14.91 30.07 -2.86
C ASN A 236 -14.96 28.90 -1.86
N SER A 237 -16.14 28.28 -1.71
CA SER A 237 -16.35 27.08 -0.91
C SER A 237 -15.98 25.79 -1.64
N ASP A 238 -15.95 25.82 -2.98
CA ASP A 238 -15.48 24.74 -3.84
C ASP A 238 -13.96 24.76 -3.89
N TRP A 239 -13.35 24.10 -2.92
CA TRP A 239 -11.92 23.87 -2.86
C TRP A 239 -11.65 22.54 -2.18
N ASP A 240 -10.51 21.93 -2.52
CA ASP A 240 -10.07 20.66 -1.95
C ASP A 240 -8.54 20.63 -1.79
N GLU A 241 -8.06 19.72 -0.95
CA GLU A 241 -6.64 19.44 -0.76
C GLU A 241 -6.27 18.05 -1.28
N THR A 242 -4.97 17.79 -1.43
CA THR A 242 -4.50 16.46 -1.82
C THR A 242 -4.99 15.42 -0.82
N LEU A 243 -5.56 14.31 -1.31
CA LEU A 243 -6.11 13.27 -0.43
C LEU A 243 -5.02 12.67 0.48
N TYR A 244 -3.82 12.47 -0.08
CA TYR A 244 -2.67 11.93 0.62
C TYR A 244 -1.67 13.03 0.95
N SER A 245 -1.20 13.05 2.20
CA SER A 245 -0.16 13.98 2.65
C SER A 245 0.42 13.52 3.98
N VAL A 246 1.56 14.09 4.40
CA VAL A 246 2.13 13.83 5.73
C VAL A 246 1.12 14.16 6.84
N HIS A 247 0.29 15.19 6.64
CA HIS A 247 -0.74 15.59 7.60
C HIS A 247 -1.93 14.62 7.65
N ARG A 248 -2.40 14.13 6.50
CA ARG A 248 -3.63 13.32 6.40
C ARG A 248 -3.39 11.81 6.40
N GLY A 249 -2.14 11.41 6.21
CA GLY A 249 -1.73 10.02 6.02
C GLY A 249 -1.69 9.59 4.56
N PHE A 250 -1.34 8.33 4.38
CA PHE A 250 -1.19 7.65 3.10
C PHE A 250 -2.04 6.38 3.08
N PRO A 251 -2.35 5.81 1.91
CA PRO A 251 -3.17 4.60 1.84
C PRO A 251 -2.43 3.42 2.49
N GLN A 252 -3.15 2.64 3.28
CA GLN A 252 -2.64 1.40 3.86
C GLN A 252 -2.73 0.25 2.87
N ALA A 253 -3.78 0.18 2.06
CA ALA A 253 -4.04 -0.93 1.15
C ALA A 253 -3.85 -0.52 -0.31
N VAL A 254 -3.35 -1.47 -1.13
CA VAL A 254 -3.17 -1.31 -2.56
C VAL A 254 -3.45 -2.62 -3.28
N SER A 255 -4.10 -2.55 -4.45
CA SER A 255 -4.32 -3.71 -5.32
C SER A 255 -4.53 -3.27 -6.77
N PHE A 256 -4.27 -4.18 -7.71
CA PHE A 256 -4.71 -4.03 -9.10
C PHE A 256 -5.95 -4.88 -9.32
N HIS A 257 -7.01 -4.28 -9.83
CA HIS A 257 -8.26 -4.98 -10.11
C HIS A 257 -8.99 -4.30 -11.27
N ASP A 258 -9.51 -5.09 -12.20
CA ASP A 258 -10.26 -4.63 -13.38
C ASP A 258 -9.54 -3.52 -14.17
N ASN A 259 -8.25 -3.73 -14.46
CA ASN A 259 -7.40 -2.78 -15.17
C ASN A 259 -7.33 -1.38 -14.52
N ARG A 260 -7.46 -1.32 -13.18
CA ARG A 260 -7.30 -0.12 -12.35
C ARG A 260 -6.36 -0.39 -11.19
N LEU A 261 -5.67 0.66 -10.75
CA LEU A 261 -4.95 0.69 -9.47
C LEU A 261 -5.88 1.19 -8.39
N TRP A 262 -6.02 0.43 -7.31
CA TRP A 262 -6.88 0.73 -6.18
C TRP A 262 -6.05 1.08 -4.95
N PHE A 263 -6.48 2.12 -4.24
CA PHE A 263 -5.97 2.52 -2.93
C PHE A 263 -7.11 2.56 -1.91
N GLY A 264 -6.79 2.23 -0.65
CA GLY A 264 -7.74 2.32 0.44
C GLY A 264 -7.07 2.43 1.81
N GLY A 265 -7.87 2.71 2.84
CA GLY A 265 -7.42 2.78 4.24
C GLY A 265 -6.53 3.99 4.50
N ASN A 266 -6.95 5.18 4.07
CA ASN A 266 -6.25 6.43 4.38
C ASN A 266 -6.61 6.89 5.81
N PRO A 267 -5.66 7.16 6.73
CA PRO A 267 -5.97 7.46 8.13
C PRO A 267 -7.01 8.56 8.37
N SER A 268 -6.97 9.66 7.61
CA SER A 268 -7.94 10.76 7.77
C SER A 268 -9.26 10.55 7.00
N LYS A 269 -9.34 9.54 6.13
CA LYS A 269 -10.55 9.15 5.37
C LYS A 269 -10.59 7.61 5.24
N PRO A 270 -10.77 6.86 6.35
CA PRO A 270 -10.52 5.42 6.38
C PRO A 270 -11.43 4.64 5.42
N SER A 271 -12.68 5.09 5.27
CA SER A 271 -13.66 4.49 4.37
C SER A 271 -13.41 4.79 2.88
N SER A 272 -12.43 5.63 2.51
CA SER A 272 -12.17 5.93 1.11
C SER A 272 -11.59 4.73 0.38
N VAL A 273 -12.17 4.45 -0.78
CA VAL A 273 -11.65 3.54 -1.79
C VAL A 273 -11.55 4.30 -3.08
N VAL A 274 -10.32 4.42 -3.57
CA VAL A 274 -10.00 5.27 -4.72
C VAL A 274 -9.35 4.42 -5.80
N ALA A 275 -9.87 4.48 -7.03
CA ALA A 275 -9.36 3.74 -8.18
C ALA A 275 -8.91 4.68 -9.29
N SER A 276 -7.80 4.33 -9.96
CA SER A 276 -7.32 5.03 -11.16
C SER A 276 -8.30 4.86 -12.31
N GLN A 277 -8.14 5.65 -13.38
CA GLN A 277 -8.78 5.38 -14.68
C GLN A 277 -8.38 4.01 -15.23
N ILE A 278 -9.22 3.45 -16.11
CA ILE A 278 -8.97 2.15 -16.75
C ILE A 278 -7.73 2.23 -17.64
N GLY A 279 -6.74 1.37 -17.42
CA GLY A 279 -5.51 1.31 -18.21
C GLY A 279 -4.49 2.42 -17.93
N GLU A 280 -4.87 3.44 -17.15
CA GLU A 280 -3.98 4.53 -16.74
C GLU A 280 -3.79 4.50 -15.22
N TYR A 281 -2.93 3.60 -14.75
CA TYR A 281 -2.76 3.29 -13.31
C TYR A 281 -2.36 4.45 -12.40
N PHE A 282 -1.83 5.54 -12.95
CA PHE A 282 -1.39 6.71 -12.18
C PHE A 282 -2.28 7.94 -12.40
N ASN A 283 -3.38 7.80 -13.14
CA ASN A 283 -4.36 8.85 -13.38
C ASN A 283 -5.60 8.63 -12.49
N PHE A 284 -5.81 9.52 -11.52
CA PHE A 284 -6.94 9.51 -10.59
C PHE A 284 -7.91 10.67 -10.82
N ASN A 285 -7.91 11.24 -12.03
CA ASN A 285 -8.87 12.28 -12.37
C ASN A 285 -10.28 11.69 -12.54
N LEU A 286 -11.22 12.20 -11.75
CA LEU A 286 -12.65 11.82 -11.80
C LEU A 286 -13.32 12.27 -13.10
N GLY A 287 -12.77 13.29 -13.76
CA GLY A 287 -13.27 13.78 -15.04
C GLY A 287 -14.75 14.20 -14.97
N THR A 288 -15.57 13.62 -15.82
CA THR A 288 -17.02 13.89 -15.94
C THR A 288 -17.91 12.75 -15.43
N GLY A 289 -17.32 11.71 -14.84
CA GLY A 289 -18.04 10.52 -14.35
C GLY A 289 -18.31 9.46 -15.42
N LEU A 290 -17.52 9.40 -16.50
CA LEU A 290 -17.60 8.35 -17.51
C LEU A 290 -17.12 7.00 -16.94
N ALA A 291 -17.59 5.91 -17.53
CA ALA A 291 -17.32 4.55 -17.04
C ALA A 291 -15.83 4.17 -16.98
N SER A 292 -14.97 4.82 -17.77
CA SER A 292 -13.51 4.60 -17.77
C SER A 292 -12.73 5.53 -16.85
N GLU A 293 -13.37 6.57 -16.30
CA GLU A 293 -12.73 7.58 -15.45
C GLU A 293 -12.54 7.07 -14.02
N ALA A 294 -11.78 7.82 -13.21
CA ALA A 294 -11.38 7.40 -11.88
C ALA A 294 -12.58 7.27 -10.94
N ILE A 295 -12.41 6.50 -9.87
CA ILE A 295 -13.44 6.26 -8.87
C ILE A 295 -12.93 6.80 -7.52
N ASP A 296 -13.72 7.62 -6.84
CA ASP A 296 -13.53 7.94 -5.41
C ASP A 296 -14.87 7.68 -4.73
N VAL A 297 -14.93 6.61 -3.95
CA VAL A 297 -16.13 6.20 -3.22
C VAL A 297 -15.79 5.96 -1.77
N ALA A 298 -16.77 6.17 -0.89
CA ALA A 298 -16.68 5.80 0.51
C ALA A 298 -17.42 4.48 0.73
N ILE A 299 -16.82 3.54 1.47
CA ILE A 299 -17.53 2.37 1.98
C ILE A 299 -18.52 2.86 3.04
N ALA A 300 -19.80 2.90 2.67
CA ALA A 300 -20.88 3.22 3.60
C ALA A 300 -21.33 1.95 4.34
N GLY A 301 -21.41 2.03 5.66
CA GLY A 301 -21.99 1.01 6.51
C GLY A 301 -22.54 1.63 7.80
N ASP A 302 -23.44 0.91 8.48
CA ASP A 302 -24.08 1.38 9.72
C ASP A 302 -23.09 1.57 10.88
N ARG A 303 -21.87 1.02 10.75
CA ARG A 303 -20.78 1.14 11.72
C ARG A 303 -19.56 1.75 11.06
N VAL A 304 -18.75 2.43 11.87
CA VAL A 304 -17.46 2.96 11.42
C VAL A 304 -16.59 1.78 11.00
N ASN A 305 -16.20 1.78 9.73
CA ASN A 305 -15.26 0.82 9.16
C ASN A 305 -13.89 1.49 9.10
N GLU A 306 -12.91 0.87 9.75
CA GLU A 306 -11.49 1.29 9.78
C GLU A 306 -10.62 0.27 9.04
#